data_AF-A0A850SDW3-F1
#
_entry.id   AF-A0A850SDW3-F1
#
_cell.length_a   1.000
_cell.length_b   1.000
_cell.length_c   1.000
_cell.angle_alpha   90.00
_cell.angle_beta   90.00
_cell.angle_gamma   90.00
#
_symmetry.space_group_name_H-M   'P 1'
#
loop_
_entity.id
_entity.type
_entity.pdbx_description
1 polymer ?
#
loop_
_entity_poly.entity_id
_entity_poly.type
_entity_poly.pdbx_seq_one_letter_code
_entity_poly.pdbx_strand_id
1 'polypeptide(L)'
;MAIEWDSLIVEMAILAAIIYGAVWLEINIDKRKIRREEALARRQIVQFVTDDLNGKLRFIDESLQYGDFKPFFTDMWDAILLGGKQTLLPFEVFKSLQHTYSWMKYYNNELDQNGGGKDSIETLAEVKRSIGQSLEVLAKSK
;
A
#
# COMPACT_ATOMS: atom_id res chain seq x y z
N MET A 1 -11.58 33.72 55.23
CA MET A 1 -12.43 33.70 54.02
C MET A 1 -11.64 33.75 52.72
N ALA A 2 -10.67 34.65 52.51
CA ALA A 2 -9.87 34.66 51.25
C ALA A 2 -9.04 33.37 51.03
N ILE A 3 -8.47 32.82 52.11
CA ILE A 3 -7.54 31.68 52.07
C ILE A 3 -8.21 30.35 51.63
N GLU A 4 -9.49 30.14 51.96
CA GLU A 4 -10.21 28.91 51.59
C GLU A 4 -10.58 28.89 50.10
N TRP A 5 -10.96 30.04 49.54
CA TRP A 5 -11.23 30.18 48.11
C TRP A 5 -9.95 30.03 47.28
N ASP A 6 -8.82 30.58 47.75
CA ASP A 6 -7.53 30.39 47.10
C ASP A 6 -7.09 28.92 47.12
N SER A 7 -7.28 28.20 48.23
CA SER A 7 -7.00 26.76 48.32
C SER A 7 -7.85 25.95 47.35
N LEU A 8 -9.15 26.25 47.28
CA LEU A 8 -10.09 25.58 46.38
C LEU A 8 -9.72 25.81 44.90
N ILE A 9 -9.31 27.04 44.54
CA ILE A 9 -8.88 27.37 43.18
C ILE A 9 -7.61 26.59 42.81
N VAL A 10 -6.65 26.49 43.73
CA VAL A 10 -5.41 25.73 43.51
C VAL A 10 -5.71 24.24 43.33
N GLU A 11 -6.58 23.66 44.15
CA GLU A 11 -6.99 22.25 44.02
C GLU A 11 -7.68 21.98 42.69
N MET A 12 -8.59 22.86 42.26
CA MET A 12 -9.29 22.72 40.98
C MET A 12 -8.33 22.90 39.78
N ALA A 13 -7.33 23.78 39.89
CA ALA A 13 -6.29 23.94 38.88
C ALA A 13 -5.39 22.70 38.78
N ILE A 14 -5.02 22.09 39.92
CA ILE A 14 -4.26 20.84 39.96
C ILE A 14 -5.08 19.71 39.34
N LEU A 15 -6.36 19.60 39.69
CA LEU A 15 -7.26 18.59 39.11
C LEU A 15 -7.37 18.76 37.58
N ALA A 16 -7.55 19.99 37.11
CA ALA A 16 -7.60 20.29 35.68
C ALA A 16 -6.28 19.92 34.97
N ALA A 17 -5.13 20.20 35.59
CA ALA A 17 -3.82 19.82 35.05
C ALA A 17 -3.65 18.29 34.96
N ILE A 18 -4.11 17.55 35.98
CA ILE A 18 -4.08 16.07 35.97
C ILE A 18 -4.96 15.52 34.85
N ILE A 19 -6.19 16.02 34.71
CA ILE A 19 -7.12 15.57 33.66
C ILE A 19 -6.54 15.87 32.27
N TYR A 20 -6.04 17.09 32.05
CA TYR A 20 -5.42 17.46 30.78
C TYR A 20 -4.19 16.60 30.47
N GLY A 21 -3.33 16.37 31.47
CA GLY A 21 -2.15 15.52 31.34
C GLY A 21 -2.50 14.07 30.98
N ALA A 22 -3.54 13.51 31.59
CA ALA A 22 -4.03 12.16 31.30
C ALA A 22 -4.53 12.05 29.84
N VAL A 23 -5.40 12.98 29.42
CA VAL A 23 -5.92 13.02 28.03
C VAL A 23 -4.79 13.21 27.03
N TRP A 24 -3.85 14.12 27.30
CA TRP A 24 -2.70 14.35 26.43
C TRP A 24 -1.84 13.10 26.28
N LEU A 25 -1.60 12.38 27.38
CA LEU A 25 -0.78 11.17 27.37
C LEU A 25 -1.46 10.02 26.61
N GLU A 26 -2.76 9.82 26.82
CA GLU A 26 -3.57 8.83 26.09
C GLU A 26 -3.52 9.06 24.58
N ILE A 27 -3.80 10.30 24.14
CA ILE A 27 -3.74 10.67 22.72
C ILE A 27 -2.35 10.41 22.13
N ASN A 28 -1.28 10.67 22.87
CA ASN A 28 0.08 10.44 22.40
C ASN A 28 0.42 8.95 22.30
N ILE A 29 -0.05 8.13 23.25
CA ILE A 29 0.13 6.68 23.22
C ILE A 29 -0.63 6.09 22.02
N ASP A 30 -1.88 6.50 21.81
CA ASP A 30 -2.69 6.00 20.70
C ASP A 30 -2.10 6.39 19.35
N LYS A 31 -1.66 7.65 19.19
CA LYS A 31 -0.96 8.08 17.98
C LYS A 31 0.30 7.27 17.71
N ARG A 32 1.06 6.91 18.76
CA ARG A 32 2.26 6.06 18.61
C ARG A 32 1.89 4.63 18.24
N LYS A 33 0.80 4.08 18.79
CA LYS A 33 0.30 2.75 18.46
C LYS A 33 -0.17 2.68 17.02
N ILE A 34 -0.99 3.64 16.58
CA ILE A 34 -1.46 3.74 15.18
C ILE A 34 -0.28 3.82 14.23
N ARG A 35 0.71 4.69 14.48
CA ARG A 35 1.91 4.80 13.62
C ARG A 35 2.70 3.49 13.54
N ARG A 36 2.77 2.71 14.63
CA ARG A 36 3.44 1.40 14.62
C ARG A 36 2.66 0.38 13.81
N GLU A 37 1.34 0.33 13.98
CA GLU A 37 0.46 -0.56 13.21
C GLU A 37 0.48 -0.21 11.71
N GLU A 38 0.43 1.07 11.36
CA GLU A 38 0.56 1.56 9.98
C GLU A 38 1.92 1.19 9.37
N ALA A 39 3.01 1.33 10.13
CA ALA A 39 4.34 0.94 9.66
C ALA A 39 4.47 -0.57 9.42
N LEU A 40 3.87 -1.40 10.28
CA LEU A 40 3.82 -2.85 10.09
C LEU A 40 2.95 -3.23 8.89
N ALA A 41 1.76 -2.66 8.78
CA ALA A 41 0.86 -2.89 7.65
C ALA A 41 1.50 -2.46 6.32
N ARG A 42 2.18 -1.30 6.29
CA ARG A 42 2.93 -0.84 5.11
C ARG A 42 4.00 -1.85 4.70
N ARG A 43 4.78 -2.37 5.65
CA ARG A 43 5.82 -3.39 5.36
C ARG A 43 5.20 -4.66 4.79
N GLN A 44 4.10 -5.12 5.37
CA GLN A 44 3.38 -6.31 4.89
C GLN A 44 2.85 -6.10 3.47
N ILE A 45 2.24 -4.95 3.18
CA ILE A 45 1.75 -4.62 1.83
C ILE A 45 2.91 -4.56 0.84
N VAL A 46 4.01 -3.89 1.18
CA VAL A 46 5.19 -3.79 0.31
C VAL A 46 5.76 -5.18 0.02
N GLN A 47 5.90 -6.04 1.03
CA GLN A 47 6.40 -7.40 0.85
C GLN A 47 5.45 -8.21 -0.05
N PHE A 48 4.15 -8.18 0.26
CA PHE A 48 3.14 -8.92 -0.47
C PHE A 48 3.05 -8.50 -1.94
N VAL A 49 3.07 -7.20 -2.24
CA VAL A 49 3.10 -6.68 -3.60
C VAL A 49 4.39 -7.06 -4.31
N THR A 50 5.53 -7.02 -3.62
CA THR A 50 6.82 -7.44 -4.18
C THR A 50 6.78 -8.92 -4.60
N ASP A 51 6.23 -9.77 -3.74
CA ASP A 51 6.13 -11.20 -3.99
C ASP A 51 5.16 -11.50 -5.14
N ASP A 52 4.02 -10.81 -5.23
CA ASP A 52 3.09 -10.91 -6.36
C ASP A 52 3.76 -10.48 -7.67
N LEU A 53 4.38 -9.30 -7.72
CA LEU A 53 5.07 -8.81 -8.92
C LEU A 53 6.19 -9.75 -9.38
N ASN A 54 6.96 -10.32 -8.46
CA ASN A 54 7.97 -11.34 -8.79
C ASN A 54 7.34 -12.64 -9.30
N GLY A 55 6.20 -13.06 -8.75
CA GLY A 55 5.42 -14.18 -9.28
C GLY A 55 4.94 -13.91 -10.70
N LYS A 56 4.46 -12.69 -10.97
CA LYS A 56 4.00 -12.25 -12.28
C LYS A 56 5.14 -12.20 -13.30
N LEU A 57 6.34 -11.76 -12.93
CA LEU A 57 7.53 -11.83 -13.80
C LEU A 57 7.87 -13.27 -14.20
N ARG A 58 7.79 -14.21 -13.26
CA ARG A 58 8.05 -15.63 -13.54
C ARG A 58 7.02 -16.21 -14.50
N PHE A 59 5.76 -15.87 -14.28
CA PHE A 59 4.67 -16.23 -15.18
C PHE A 59 4.88 -15.68 -16.59
N ILE A 60 5.35 -14.43 -16.73
CA ILE A 60 5.70 -13.83 -18.02
C ILE A 60 6.76 -14.66 -18.74
N ASP A 61 7.84 -15.03 -18.02
CA ASP A 61 8.93 -15.82 -18.59
C ASP A 61 8.46 -17.22 -19.02
N GLU A 62 7.60 -17.87 -18.23
CA GLU A 62 6.98 -19.16 -18.57
C GLU A 62 6.06 -19.06 -19.80
N SER A 63 5.19 -18.03 -19.85
CA SER A 63 4.30 -17.81 -21.01
C SER A 63 5.08 -17.58 -22.30
N LEU A 64 6.20 -16.84 -22.24
CA LEU A 64 7.07 -16.63 -23.40
C LEU A 64 7.82 -17.91 -23.81
N GLN A 65 8.22 -18.74 -22.85
CA GLN A 65 8.95 -19.98 -23.12
C GLN A 65 8.06 -21.07 -23.75
N TYR A 66 6.83 -21.23 -23.24
CA TYR A 66 5.93 -22.31 -23.65
C TYR A 66 4.86 -21.87 -24.65
N GLY A 67 4.74 -20.56 -24.92
CA GLY A 67 3.68 -20.00 -25.77
C GLY A 67 2.28 -20.11 -25.16
N ASP A 68 2.18 -20.38 -23.86
CA ASP A 68 0.92 -20.51 -23.12
C ASP A 68 0.55 -19.15 -22.49
N PHE A 69 -0.18 -18.35 -23.27
CA PHE A 69 -0.64 -17.03 -22.86
C PHE A 69 -1.93 -17.14 -22.05
N LYS A 70 -1.86 -16.76 -20.77
CA LYS A 70 -3.00 -16.72 -19.85
C LYS A 70 -3.20 -15.31 -19.30
N PRO A 71 -4.41 -14.95 -18.89
CA PRO A 71 -4.67 -13.64 -18.28
C PRO A 71 -4.01 -13.52 -16.90
N PHE A 72 -3.59 -12.30 -16.56
CA PHE A 72 -3.12 -11.95 -15.24
C PHE A 72 -4.27 -11.83 -14.24
N PHE A 73 -4.10 -12.41 -13.07
CA PHE A 73 -4.94 -12.10 -11.91
C PHE A 73 -4.57 -10.72 -11.35
N THR A 74 -5.51 -9.78 -11.37
CA THR A 74 -5.34 -8.40 -10.86
C THR A 74 -6.15 -8.10 -9.60
N ASP A 75 -6.97 -9.06 -9.15
CA ASP A 75 -7.90 -8.96 -8.01
C ASP A 75 -7.20 -8.53 -6.72
N MET A 76 -5.93 -8.89 -6.58
CA MET A 76 -5.12 -8.53 -5.41
C MET A 76 -4.95 -7.01 -5.27
N TRP A 77 -4.63 -6.32 -6.36
CA TRP A 77 -4.48 -4.86 -6.33
C TRP A 77 -5.83 -4.18 -6.11
N ASP A 78 -6.89 -4.70 -6.74
CA ASP A 78 -8.24 -4.20 -6.55
C ASP A 78 -8.69 -4.37 -5.08
N ALA A 79 -8.30 -5.47 -4.41
CA ALA A 79 -8.54 -5.66 -2.98
C ALA A 79 -7.77 -4.64 -2.10
N ILE A 80 -6.53 -4.30 -2.45
CA ILE A 80 -5.75 -3.26 -1.75
C ILE A 80 -6.44 -1.89 -1.87
N LEU A 81 -6.94 -1.56 -3.06
CA LEU A 81 -7.70 -0.32 -3.32
C LEU A 81 -9.01 -0.28 -2.54
N LEU A 82 -9.80 -1.36 -2.57
CA LEU A 82 -11.07 -1.47 -1.85
C LEU A 82 -10.89 -1.44 -0.34
N GLY A 83 -9.80 -1.99 0.17
CA GLY A 83 -9.45 -1.94 1.59
C GLY A 83 -8.97 -0.57 2.08
N GLY A 84 -8.83 0.43 1.20
CA GLY A 84 -8.34 1.77 1.55
C GLY A 84 -6.85 1.80 1.96
N LYS A 85 -6.14 0.68 1.80
CA LYS A 85 -4.77 0.49 2.28
C LYS A 85 -3.72 1.10 1.34
N GLN A 86 -4.12 1.55 0.15
CA GLN A 86 -3.27 2.31 -0.77
C GLN A 86 -2.71 3.59 -0.15
N THR A 87 -3.43 4.18 0.82
CA THR A 87 -3.00 5.39 1.55
C THR A 87 -1.74 5.17 2.38
N LEU A 88 -1.40 3.91 2.69
CA LEU A 88 -0.19 3.55 3.43
C LEU A 88 1.06 3.55 2.54
N LEU A 89 0.89 3.57 1.21
CA LEU A 89 1.98 3.61 0.25
C LEU A 89 2.28 5.07 -0.14
N PRO A 90 3.55 5.44 -0.33
CA PRO A 90 3.89 6.73 -0.93
C PRO A 90 3.27 6.87 -2.31
N PHE A 91 2.90 8.10 -2.67
CA PHE A 91 2.20 8.39 -3.92
C PHE A 91 2.93 7.85 -5.16
N GLU A 92 4.26 7.95 -5.21
CA GLU A 92 5.05 7.44 -6.34
C GLU A 92 4.95 5.91 -6.48
N VAL A 93 4.96 5.18 -5.36
CA VAL A 93 4.76 3.73 -5.35
C VAL A 93 3.36 3.40 -5.86
N PHE A 94 2.36 4.09 -5.32
CA PHE A 94 0.97 3.91 -5.73
C PHE A 94 0.78 4.13 -7.24
N LYS A 95 1.27 5.24 -7.77
CA LYS A 95 1.17 5.59 -9.19
C LYS A 95 1.88 4.57 -10.07
N SER A 96 3.05 4.11 -9.67
CA SER A 96 3.81 3.09 -10.39
C SER A 96 3.04 1.76 -10.44
N LEU A 97 2.53 1.30 -9.29
CA LEU A 97 1.73 0.07 -9.22
C LEU A 97 0.46 0.18 -10.03
N GLN A 98 -0.27 1.28 -9.92
CA GLN A 98 -1.48 1.52 -10.71
C GLN A 98 -1.19 1.41 -12.21
N HIS A 99 -0.09 2.02 -12.68
CA HIS A 99 0.34 1.92 -14.07
C HIS A 99 0.66 0.47 -14.47
N THR A 100 1.37 -0.29 -13.63
CA THR A 100 1.66 -1.71 -13.86
C THR A 100 0.40 -2.57 -13.97
N TYR A 101 -0.54 -2.44 -13.03
CA TYR A 101 -1.79 -3.20 -13.07
C TYR A 101 -2.70 -2.78 -14.23
N SER A 102 -2.66 -1.51 -14.65
CA SER A 102 -3.35 -1.06 -15.88
C SER A 102 -2.80 -1.75 -17.13
N TRP A 103 -1.49 -1.91 -17.26
CA TRP A 103 -0.89 -2.68 -18.36
C TRP A 103 -1.28 -4.15 -18.33
N MET A 104 -1.39 -4.76 -17.15
CA MET A 104 -1.88 -6.14 -17.01
C MET A 104 -3.33 -6.27 -17.47
N LYS A 105 -4.21 -5.33 -17.10
CA LYS A 105 -5.61 -5.31 -17.56
C LYS A 105 -5.70 -5.10 -19.07
N TYR A 106 -4.85 -4.24 -19.63
CA TYR A 106 -4.77 -4.04 -21.07
C TYR A 106 -4.34 -5.33 -21.80
N TYR A 107 -3.30 -6.00 -21.31
CA TYR A 107 -2.89 -7.32 -21.83
C TYR A 107 -4.02 -8.36 -21.77
N ASN A 108 -4.77 -8.43 -20.67
CA ASN A 108 -5.89 -9.37 -20.56
C ASN A 108 -6.96 -9.10 -21.63
N ASN A 109 -7.28 -7.83 -21.87
CA ASN A 109 -8.24 -7.46 -22.92
C ASN A 109 -7.72 -7.82 -24.32
N GLU A 110 -6.44 -7.57 -24.60
CA GLU A 110 -5.82 -7.96 -25.87
C GLU A 110 -5.83 -9.49 -26.05
N LEU A 111 -5.54 -10.24 -25.00
CA LEU A 111 -5.59 -11.70 -25.00
C LEU A 111 -7.02 -12.21 -25.27
N ASP A 112 -8.03 -11.60 -24.66
CA ASP A 112 -9.44 -11.98 -24.85
C ASP A 112 -9.95 -11.65 -26.26
N GLN A 113 -9.50 -10.54 -26.87
CA GLN A 113 -9.96 -10.09 -28.19
C GLN A 113 -9.21 -10.78 -29.34
N ASN A 114 -7.88 -10.87 -29.22
CA ASN A 114 -6.99 -11.24 -30.32
C ASN A 114 -6.29 -12.60 -30.09
N GLY A 115 -6.45 -13.20 -28.91
CA GLY A 115 -5.79 -14.45 -28.53
C GLY A 115 -4.29 -14.27 -28.25
N GLY A 116 -3.56 -15.39 -28.20
CA GLY A 116 -2.10 -15.39 -28.09
C GLY A 116 -1.46 -15.07 -29.44
N GLY A 117 -0.82 -13.91 -29.57
CA GLY A 117 -0.21 -13.45 -30.82
C GLY A 117 0.91 -12.44 -30.61
N LYS A 118 1.37 -11.84 -31.72
CA LYS A 118 2.48 -10.86 -31.72
C LYS A 118 2.17 -9.65 -30.83
N ASP A 119 0.96 -9.13 -30.91
CA ASP A 119 0.53 -7.95 -30.15
C ASP A 119 0.46 -8.24 -28.64
N SER A 120 0.05 -9.46 -28.27
CA SER A 120 0.04 -9.94 -26.88
C SER A 120 1.46 -10.04 -26.33
N ILE A 121 2.44 -10.49 -27.14
CA ILE A 121 3.87 -10.55 -26.77
C ILE A 121 4.46 -9.15 -26.57
N GLU A 122 4.17 -8.21 -27.46
CA GLU A 122 4.61 -6.82 -27.34
C GLU A 122 4.05 -6.19 -26.05
N THR A 123 2.77 -6.42 -25.76
CA THR A 123 2.15 -5.94 -24.53
C THR A 123 2.75 -6.61 -23.29
N LEU A 124 3.05 -7.90 -23.35
CA LEU A 124 3.72 -8.66 -22.28
C LEU A 124 5.11 -8.09 -21.95
N ALA A 125 5.85 -7.64 -22.96
CA ALA A 125 7.13 -6.97 -22.77
C ALA A 125 6.98 -5.63 -22.05
N GLU A 126 5.94 -4.86 -22.35
CA GLU A 126 5.64 -3.62 -21.61
C GLU A 126 5.19 -3.89 -20.17
N VAL A 127 4.37 -4.92 -19.95
CA VAL A 127 4.03 -5.37 -18.59
C VAL A 127 5.31 -5.71 -17.82
N LYS A 128 6.23 -6.50 -18.42
CA LYS A 128 7.51 -6.87 -17.80
C LYS A 128 8.34 -5.64 -17.43
N ARG A 129 8.46 -4.66 -18.33
CA ARG A 129 9.18 -3.40 -18.07
C ARG A 129 8.54 -2.62 -16.94
N SER A 130 7.22 -2.49 -16.95
CA SER A 130 6.45 -1.78 -15.93
C SER A 130 6.59 -2.43 -14.55
N ILE A 131 6.58 -3.77 -14.47
CA ILE A 131 6.84 -4.48 -13.21
C ILE A 131 8.26 -4.17 -12.69
N GLY A 132 9.28 -4.21 -13.56
CA GLY A 132 10.66 -3.87 -13.17
C GLY A 132 10.77 -2.47 -12.57
N GLN A 133 10.15 -1.48 -13.22
CA GLN A 133 10.10 -0.10 -12.71
C GLN A 133 9.40 -0.01 -11.35
N SER A 134 8.26 -0.68 -11.19
CA SER A 134 7.53 -0.71 -9.91
C SER A 134 8.33 -1.35 -8.78
N LEU A 135 9.09 -2.42 -9.07
CA LEU A 135 9.99 -3.03 -8.10
C LEU A 135 11.13 -2.10 -7.68
N GLU A 136 11.70 -1.34 -8.62
CA GLU A 136 12.72 -0.32 -8.29
C GLU A 136 12.16 0.80 -7.42
N VAL A 137 10.96 1.31 -7.72
CA VAL A 137 10.30 2.35 -6.93
C VAL A 137 9.94 1.83 -5.54
N LEU A 138 9.48 0.57 -5.44
CA LEU A 138 9.24 -0.10 -4.15
C LEU A 138 10.54 -0.26 -3.34
N ALA A 139 11.65 -0.62 -3.97
CA ALA A 139 12.94 -0.78 -3.30
C ALA A 139 13.48 0.54 -2.74
N LYS A 140 13.30 1.65 -3.47
CA LYS A 140 13.67 3.02 -3.02
C LYS A 140 12.77 3.56 -1.91
N SER A 141 11.59 2.95 -1.71
CA SER A 141 10.58 3.35 -0.72
C SER A 141 10.71 2.61 0.62
N LYS A 142 11.58 1.60 0.71
CA LYS A 142 11.92 0.90 1.96
C LYS A 142 12.74 1.78 2.89
#